data_AF-A0A2A6CFW5-F1
#
_entry.id   AF-A0A2A6CFW5-F1
#
_cell.length_a   1.000
_cell.length_b   1.000
_cell.length_c   1.000
_cell.angle_alpha   90.00
_cell.angle_beta   90.00
_cell.angle_gamma   90.00
#
_symmetry.space_group_name_H-M   'P 1'
#
loop_
_entity.id
_entity.type
_entity.pdbx_description
1 polymer ?
#
loop_
_entity_poly.entity_id
_entity_poly.type
_entity_poly.pdbx_seq_one_letter_code
_entity_poly.pdbx_strand_id
1 'polypeptide(L)'
;MAAGDPIDRPFLRDVDQWMEQLYDCKQLSEQQVKMLFEQALARDEEIASFDHSKFVFTDITFYATDQDRTVVVREIDGTLRTATPDEHDRMNRVYYEKAHRLVNAPAVFSDTGQ
;
A
#
# COMPACT_ATOMS: atom_id res chain seq x y z
N MET A 1 -3.70 -30.65 -0.10
CA MET A 1 -3.73 -29.88 1.15
C MET A 1 -2.55 -28.94 1.10
N ALA A 2 -2.77 -27.65 0.81
CA ALA A 2 -1.67 -26.69 0.83
C ALA A 2 -1.24 -26.54 2.29
N ALA A 3 0.00 -26.90 2.61
CA ALA A 3 0.60 -26.54 3.87
C ALA A 3 0.57 -25.02 3.95
N GLY A 4 -0.19 -24.46 4.89
CA GLY A 4 -0.13 -23.02 5.16
C GLY A 4 1.33 -22.68 5.46
N ASP A 5 1.86 -21.68 4.76
CA ASP A 5 3.24 -21.24 4.95
C ASP A 5 3.49 -21.01 6.44
N PRO A 6 4.58 -21.57 7.02
CA PRO A 6 4.89 -21.33 8.41
C PRO A 6 5.14 -19.83 8.58
N ILE A 7 4.32 -19.19 9.41
CA ILE A 7 4.46 -17.77 9.73
C ILE A 7 5.90 -17.52 10.19
N ASP A 8 6.61 -16.66 9.45
CA ASP A 8 8.03 -16.40 9.63
C ASP A 8 8.30 -15.76 11.00
N ARG A 9 8.90 -16.54 11.91
CA ARG A 9 9.11 -16.14 13.32
C ARG A 9 9.96 -14.86 13.47
N PRO A 10 11.05 -14.67 12.70
CA PRO A 10 11.75 -13.39 12.59
C PRO A 10 10.83 -12.20 12.29
N PHE A 11 9.98 -12.30 11.27
CA PHE A 11 9.08 -11.21 10.87
C PHE A 11 8.13 -10.81 12.00
N LEU A 12 7.56 -11.78 12.73
CA LEU A 12 6.70 -11.48 13.87
C LEU A 12 7.41 -10.69 14.98
N ARG A 13 8.70 -10.95 15.22
CA ARG A 13 9.49 -10.20 16.21
C ARG A 13 9.73 -8.76 15.76
N ASP A 14 9.99 -8.56 14.47
CA ASP A 14 10.17 -7.22 13.92
C ASP A 14 8.86 -6.43 14.01
N VAL A 15 7.73 -7.06 13.71
CA VAL A 15 6.39 -6.46 13.88
C VAL A 15 6.12 -6.10 15.35
N ASP A 16 6.44 -6.97 16.30
CA ASP A 16 6.30 -6.67 17.73
C ASP A 16 7.13 -5.45 18.14
N GLN A 17 8.37 -5.35 17.67
CA GLN A 17 9.22 -4.19 17.93
C GLN A 17 8.66 -2.91 17.29
N TRP A 18 8.09 -3.00 16.09
CA TRP A 18 7.47 -1.84 15.43
C TRP A 18 6.21 -1.39 16.17
N MET A 19 5.42 -2.33 16.71
CA MET A 19 4.28 -1.98 17.58
C MET A 19 4.74 -1.20 18.81
N GLU A 20 5.82 -1.62 19.48
CA GLU A 20 6.40 -0.88 20.62
C GLU A 20 6.85 0.54 20.23
N GLN A 21 7.49 0.71 19.06
CA GLN A 21 7.85 2.03 18.54
C GLN A 21 6.64 2.94 18.34
N LEU A 22 5.54 2.39 17.81
CA LEU A 22 4.30 3.13 17.60
C LEU A 22 3.62 3.49 18.92
N TYR A 23 3.68 2.64 19.95
CA TYR A 23 3.22 2.99 21.30
C TYR A 23 3.99 4.18 21.90
N ASP A 24 5.26 4.35 21.52
CA ASP A 24 6.09 5.51 21.85
C ASP A 24 5.90 6.71 20.91
N CYS A 25 4.91 6.68 20.01
CA CYS A 25 4.66 7.70 18.97
C CYS A 25 5.84 7.95 18.02
N LYS A 26 6.71 6.96 17.80
CA LYS A 26 7.80 7.03 16.81
C LYS A 26 7.28 6.58 15.46
N GLN A 27 7.56 7.36 14.41
CA GLN A 27 7.16 7.01 13.05
C GLN A 27 8.01 5.84 12.52
N LEU A 28 7.38 4.93 11.78
CA LEU A 28 8.07 3.89 11.03
C LEU A 28 8.68 4.48 9.75
N SER A 29 9.78 3.90 9.30
CA SER A 29 10.36 4.20 7.98
C SER A 29 9.45 3.71 6.85
N GLU A 30 9.59 4.30 5.66
CA GLU A 30 8.85 3.89 4.46
C GLU A 30 9.00 2.39 4.17
N GLN A 31 10.19 1.82 4.40
CA GLN A 31 10.44 0.39 4.19
C GLN A 31 9.66 -0.50 5.18
N GLN A 32 9.58 -0.10 6.45
CA GLN A 32 8.78 -0.83 7.45
C GLN A 32 7.29 -0.74 7.12
N VAL A 33 6.80 0.45 6.71
CA VAL A 33 5.42 0.63 6.24
C VAL A 33 5.15 -0.25 5.02
N LYS A 34 6.07 -0.29 4.07
CA LYS A 34 5.99 -1.15 2.89
C LYS A 34 5.85 -2.63 3.28
N MET A 35 6.69 -3.11 4.21
CA MET A 35 6.63 -4.50 4.68
C MET A 35 5.33 -4.85 5.41
N LEU A 36 4.68 -3.88 6.06
CA LEU A 36 3.41 -4.10 6.75
C LEU A 36 2.21 -4.19 5.80
N PHE A 37 2.24 -3.44 4.70
CA PHE A 37 1.06 -3.24 3.84
C PHE A 37 1.16 -3.91 2.47
N GLU A 38 2.37 -4.07 1.91
CA GLU A 38 2.54 -4.73 0.63
C GLU A 38 2.59 -6.24 0.78
N GLN A 39 1.57 -6.91 0.25
CA GLN A 39 1.48 -8.35 0.14
C GLN A 39 1.30 -8.71 -1.34
N ALA A 40 2.16 -9.58 -1.85
CA ALA A 40 1.97 -10.18 -3.17
C ALA A 40 0.81 -11.18 -3.12
N LEU A 41 -0.18 -10.97 -3.99
CA LEU A 41 -1.38 -11.81 -4.12
C LEU A 41 -1.20 -12.86 -5.22
N ALA A 42 -0.54 -12.50 -6.31
CA ALA A 42 -0.25 -13.37 -7.44
C ALA A 42 0.97 -12.88 -8.23
N ARG A 43 1.61 -13.76 -8.99
CA ARG A 43 2.67 -13.42 -9.94
C ARG A 43 2.42 -14.16 -11.24
N ASP A 44 2.11 -13.41 -12.28
CA ASP A 44 1.70 -13.92 -13.59
C ASP A 44 2.77 -13.53 -14.62
N GLU A 45 3.75 -14.42 -14.87
CA GLU A 45 4.88 -14.12 -15.77
C GLU A 45 4.45 -13.93 -17.23
N GLU A 46 3.35 -14.56 -17.65
CA GLU A 46 2.82 -14.47 -19.02
C GLU A 46 2.37 -13.05 -19.40
N ILE A 47 2.02 -12.23 -18.41
CA ILE A 47 1.60 -10.83 -18.59
C ILE A 47 2.66 -9.83 -18.12
N ALA A 48 3.84 -10.32 -17.73
CA ALA A 48 4.95 -9.44 -17.39
C ALA A 48 5.38 -8.62 -18.62
N SER A 49 5.73 -7.36 -18.40
CA SER A 49 6.10 -6.39 -19.45
C SER A 49 5.01 -6.16 -20.50
N PHE A 50 3.73 -6.38 -20.16
CA PHE A 50 2.60 -6.04 -21.03
C PHE A 50 2.51 -4.51 -21.29
N ASP A 51 2.84 -3.68 -20.29
CA ASP A 51 2.92 -2.23 -20.39
C ASP A 51 4.17 -1.73 -19.66
N HIS A 52 4.60 -0.49 -19.95
CA HIS A 52 5.69 0.19 -19.26
C HIS A 52 5.26 0.87 -17.94
N SER A 53 3.97 0.86 -17.64
CA SER A 53 3.36 1.45 -16.45
C SER A 53 2.67 0.38 -15.60
N LYS A 54 2.63 0.61 -14.28
CA LYS A 54 1.78 -0.18 -13.39
C LYS A 54 0.31 0.17 -13.55
N PHE A 55 -0.57 -0.79 -13.28
CA PHE A 55 -2.01 -0.58 -13.24
C PHE A 55 -2.51 -0.59 -11.79
N VAL A 56 -3.41 0.34 -11.44
CA VAL A 56 -4.02 0.40 -10.11
C VAL A 56 -5.51 0.15 -10.24
N PHE A 57 -5.98 -0.89 -9.57
CA PHE A 57 -7.40 -1.27 -9.53
C PHE A 57 -7.98 -0.86 -8.19
N THR A 58 -9.09 -0.13 -8.21
CA THR A 58 -9.79 0.35 -7.03
C THR A 58 -11.22 -0.13 -7.05
N ASP A 59 -11.64 -0.82 -5.99
CA ASP A 59 -13.05 -1.16 -5.81
C ASP A 59 -13.85 0.10 -5.47
N ILE A 60 -14.84 0.44 -6.30
CA ILE A 60 -15.71 1.62 -6.14
C ILE A 60 -17.07 1.27 -5.53
N THR A 61 -17.18 0.15 -4.82
CA THR A 61 -18.38 -0.23 -4.09
C THR A 61 -18.76 0.86 -3.08
N PHE A 62 -20.04 1.26 -3.08
CA PHE A 62 -20.53 2.41 -2.31
C PHE A 62 -20.45 2.21 -0.79
N TYR A 63 -20.65 0.99 -0.31
CA TYR A 63 -20.70 0.68 1.12
C TYR A 63 -19.34 0.35 1.75
N ALA A 64 -18.26 0.34 0.97
CA ALA A 64 -16.92 0.17 1.50
C ALA A 64 -16.46 1.47 2.20
N THR A 65 -15.90 1.35 3.40
CA THR A 65 -15.27 2.49 4.06
C THR A 65 -13.95 2.83 3.39
N ASP A 66 -13.39 4.01 3.68
CA ASP A 66 -12.06 4.37 3.20
C ASP A 66 -11.00 3.34 3.61
N GLN A 67 -11.14 2.71 4.78
CA GLN A 67 -10.16 1.73 5.28
C GLN A 67 -10.33 0.36 4.65
N ASP A 68 -11.57 -0.09 4.47
CA ASP A 68 -11.89 -1.44 3.99
C ASP A 68 -11.86 -1.56 2.46
N ARG A 69 -11.76 -0.44 1.75
CA ARG A 69 -11.75 -0.43 0.28
C ARG A 69 -10.54 -1.20 -0.25
N THR A 70 -10.79 -2.12 -1.16
CA THR A 70 -9.71 -2.87 -1.80
C THR A 70 -9.07 -2.04 -2.90
N VAL A 71 -7.75 -1.84 -2.79
CA VAL A 71 -6.91 -1.26 -3.85
C VAL A 71 -5.74 -2.21 -4.09
N VAL A 72 -5.56 -2.63 -5.34
CA VAL A 72 -4.48 -3.52 -5.74
C VAL A 72 -3.71 -2.94 -6.90
N VAL A 73 -2.43 -3.26 -6.97
CA VAL A 73 -1.50 -2.76 -7.98
C VAL A 73 -0.93 -3.94 -8.74
N ARG A 74 -1.03 -3.88 -10.07
CA ARG A 74 -0.32 -4.77 -10.97
C ARG A 74 0.98 -4.09 -11.39
N GLU A 75 2.08 -4.64 -10.93
CA GLU A 75 3.41 -4.22 -11.31
C GLU A 75 3.78 -4.69 -12.71
N ILE A 76 4.78 -4.01 -13.30
CA ILE A 76 5.29 -4.28 -14.65
C ILE A 76 5.86 -5.70 -14.76
N ASP A 77 6.38 -6.27 -13.67
CA ASP A 77 6.94 -7.61 -13.63
C ASP A 77 5.87 -8.73 -13.58
N GLY A 78 4.59 -8.38 -13.67
CA GLY A 78 3.48 -9.31 -13.58
C GLY A 78 3.00 -9.60 -12.16
N THR A 79 3.57 -8.98 -11.12
CA THR A 79 3.13 -9.15 -9.72
C THR A 79 1.84 -8.37 -9.45
N LEU A 80 0.80 -9.03 -8.92
CA LEU A 80 -0.34 -8.37 -8.28
C LEU A 80 -0.07 -8.25 -6.79
N ARG A 81 -0.13 -7.04 -6.25
CA ARG A 81 0.05 -6.78 -4.81
C ARG A 81 -1.05 -5.87 -4.27
N THR A 82 -1.20 -5.86 -2.95
CA THR A 82 -1.93 -4.78 -2.26
C THR A 82 -1.25 -3.43 -2.49
N ALA A 83 -2.04 -2.36 -2.50
CA ALA A 83 -1.53 -1.00 -2.60
C ALA A 83 -0.79 -0.58 -1.32
N THR A 84 0.22 0.29 -1.47
CA THR A 84 0.80 0.97 -0.31
C THR A 84 -0.24 1.91 0.32
N PRO A 85 -0.08 2.33 1.59
CA PRO A 85 -0.97 3.30 2.22
C PRO A 85 -1.13 4.59 1.41
N ASP A 86 -0.04 5.07 0.79
CA ASP A 86 -0.08 6.28 -0.03
C ASP A 86 -0.82 6.07 -1.35
N GLU A 87 -0.61 4.93 -2.01
CA GLU A 87 -1.35 4.56 -3.22
C GLU A 87 -2.85 4.43 -2.92
N HIS A 88 -3.18 3.75 -1.82
CA HIS A 88 -4.55 3.54 -1.36
C HIS A 88 -5.24 4.87 -1.01
N ASP A 89 -4.61 5.71 -0.19
CA ASP A 89 -5.14 7.03 0.17
C ASP A 89 -5.37 7.90 -1.08
N ARG A 90 -4.38 7.95 -1.98
CA ARG A 90 -4.48 8.74 -3.20
C ARG A 90 -5.61 8.25 -4.09
N MET A 91 -5.71 6.94 -4.32
CA MET A 91 -6.76 6.37 -5.17
C MET A 91 -8.15 6.54 -4.57
N ASN A 92 -8.30 6.38 -3.26
CA ASN A 92 -9.57 6.66 -2.59
C ASN A 92 -10.03 8.10 -2.86
N ARG A 93 -9.12 9.07 -2.81
CA ARG A 93 -9.44 10.49 -3.01
C ARG A 93 -9.73 10.86 -4.47
N VAL A 94 -9.25 10.08 -5.43
CA VAL A 94 -9.59 10.22 -6.85
C VAL A 94 -11.06 9.88 -7.10
N TYR A 95 -11.59 8.86 -6.41
CA TYR A 95 -12.98 8.42 -6.59
C TYR A 95 -13.95 9.00 -5.55
N TYR A 96 -13.48 9.30 -4.34
CA TYR A 96 -14.24 9.83 -3.21
C TYR A 96 -13.56 11.09 -2.67
N GLU A 97 -13.89 12.21 -3.32
CA GLU A 97 -13.28 13.50 -3.00
C GLU A 97 -13.52 13.92 -1.55
N LYS A 98 -12.49 14.53 -0.96
CA LYS A 98 -12.57 15.20 0.34
C LYS A 98 -12.27 16.68 0.14
N ALA A 99 -13.23 17.54 0.46
CA ALA A 99 -13.20 18.97 0.16
C ALA A 99 -11.91 19.71 0.58
N HIS A 100 -11.22 19.24 1.61
CA HIS A 100 -10.01 19.87 2.15
C HIS A 100 -8.76 18.98 2.04
N ARG A 101 -8.79 17.96 1.19
CA ARG A 101 -7.71 17.00 1.04
C ARG A 101 -7.41 16.76 -0.44
N LEU A 102 -6.53 17.58 -1.04
CA LEU A 102 -6.13 17.51 -2.46
C LEU A 102 -5.34 16.26 -2.85
N VAL A 103 -5.79 15.49 -3.86
CA VAL A 103 -5.14 14.23 -4.32
C VAL A 103 -3.61 14.32 -4.38
N ASN A 104 -3.07 15.41 -4.90
CA ASN A 104 -1.65 15.70 -4.85
C ASN A 104 -1.30 16.54 -3.61
N ALA A 105 -0.20 16.19 -2.95
CA ALA A 105 0.29 16.95 -1.80
C ALA A 105 0.46 18.44 -2.16
N PRO A 106 -0.02 19.37 -1.31
CA PRO A 106 0.20 20.79 -1.52
C PRO A 106 1.68 21.15 -1.61
N ALA A 107 2.01 22.15 -2.44
CA ALA A 107 3.39 22.59 -2.67
C ALA A 107 4.12 23.06 -1.39
N VAL A 108 3.39 23.44 -0.33
CA VAL A 108 3.99 23.82 0.96
C VAL A 108 4.79 22.69 1.62
N PHE A 109 4.52 21.43 1.24
CA PHE A 109 5.24 20.26 1.75
C PHE A 109 6.41 19.85 0.84
N SER A 110 6.66 20.58 -0.25
CA SER A 110 7.87 20.38 -1.04
C SER A 110 9.05 21.02 -0.33
N ASP A 111 10.21 20.36 -0.37
CA ASP A 111 11.44 20.77 0.31
C ASP A 111 12.14 21.94 -0.41
N THR A 112 11.37 22.96 -0.79
CA THR A 112 11.86 24.16 -1.51
C THR A 112 12.34 25.25 -0.53
N GLY A 113 12.75 24.84 0.68
CA GLY A 113 13.24 25.71 1.76
C GLY A 113 14.77 25.74 1.90
N GLN A 114 15.50 25.45 0.83
CA GLN A 114 16.96 25.61 0.73
C GLN A 114 17.35 26.75 -0.20
#